data_AF-A0A7S3P6N8-F1
#
_entry.id   AF-A0A7S3P6N8-F1
#
_cell.length_a   1.000
_cell.length_b   1.000
_cell.length_c   1.000
_cell.angle_alpha   90.00
_cell.angle_beta   90.00
_cell.angle_gamma   90.00
#
_symmetry.space_group_name_H-M   'P 1'
#
loop_
_entity.id
_entity.type
_entity.pdbx_description
1 polymer ?
#
loop_
_entity_poly.entity_id
_entity_poly.type
_entity_poly.pdbx_seq_one_letter_code
_entity_poly.pdbx_strand_id
1 'polypeptide(L)'
;PPLNVPEHGLYGDAAGPVSSASSASAARKAANGAANAASSLASKEGVGGDYGGGSSCIEIPGQYMPNSSYWTDTRPSPELHVKLIRFQPKVEVVRRSDQLVRRIGVVGSDGKQYKFLLQCALSYWTRTDERSA
;
A
#
# COMPACT_ATOMS: atom_id res chain seq x y z
N PRO A 1 -4.57 25.20 -84.18
CA PRO A 1 -4.55 23.75 -83.83
C PRO A 1 -3.25 23.10 -84.34
N PRO A 2 -2.63 22.11 -83.66
CA PRO A 2 -3.21 21.04 -82.84
C PRO A 2 -2.73 21.02 -81.36
N LEU A 3 -3.33 20.10 -80.59
CA LEU A 3 -3.18 19.84 -79.15
C LEU A 3 -1.77 19.39 -78.73
N ASN A 4 -1.31 19.85 -77.56
CA ASN A 4 -0.04 19.49 -76.95
C ASN A 4 -0.21 19.23 -75.46
N VAL A 5 -0.11 17.97 -75.00
CA VAL A 5 0.54 17.62 -73.71
C VAL A 5 0.99 16.13 -73.73
N PRO A 6 2.21 15.79 -73.28
CA PRO A 6 2.73 14.43 -73.19
C PRO A 6 2.48 13.75 -71.82
N GLU A 7 2.44 12.42 -71.82
CA GLU A 7 2.50 11.54 -70.63
C GLU A 7 3.91 11.46 -70.03
N HIS A 8 4.00 11.54 -68.69
CA HIS A 8 4.72 10.63 -67.75
C HIS A 8 5.07 11.34 -66.42
N GLY A 9 4.83 10.70 -65.28
CA GLY A 9 5.38 11.15 -63.98
C GLY A 9 4.86 10.40 -62.75
N LEU A 10 5.74 9.63 -62.13
CA LEU A 10 5.53 8.77 -60.95
C LEU A 10 5.52 9.52 -59.59
N TYR A 11 5.08 8.79 -58.55
CA TYR A 11 5.42 8.86 -57.12
C TYR A 11 4.86 9.99 -56.24
N GLY A 12 4.24 9.56 -55.12
CA GLY A 12 4.44 10.23 -53.83
C GLY A 12 3.22 10.28 -52.94
N ASP A 13 3.08 9.33 -52.02
CA ASP A 13 2.56 9.68 -50.69
C ASP A 13 3.37 8.90 -49.63
N ALA A 14 4.44 9.55 -49.17
CA ALA A 14 5.29 9.05 -48.11
C ALA A 14 4.62 9.34 -46.77
N ALA A 15 4.13 8.29 -46.11
CA ALA A 15 3.85 8.33 -44.68
C ALA A 15 5.17 8.59 -43.92
N GLY A 16 5.42 9.85 -43.56
CA GLY A 16 6.54 10.23 -42.71
C GLY A 16 6.44 9.57 -41.33
N PRO A 17 7.57 9.20 -40.69
CA PRO A 17 7.56 8.54 -39.39
C PRO A 17 7.03 9.51 -38.32
N VAL A 18 5.85 9.21 -37.77
CA VAL A 18 5.35 9.86 -36.56
C VAL A 18 6.33 9.64 -35.42
N SER A 19 6.87 10.74 -34.90
CA SER A 19 7.99 10.83 -33.97
C SER A 19 7.72 10.16 -32.62
N SER A 20 7.96 8.85 -32.55
CA SER A 20 7.94 7.99 -31.35
C SER A 20 8.97 8.38 -30.28
N ALA A 21 10.02 9.13 -30.65
CA ALA A 21 11.05 9.61 -29.73
C ALA A 21 10.54 10.67 -28.74
N SER A 22 9.60 11.53 -29.18
CA SER A 22 9.07 12.63 -28.37
C SER A 22 8.17 12.10 -27.25
N SER A 23 7.26 11.19 -27.57
CA SER A 23 6.38 10.53 -26.59
C SER A 23 7.15 9.66 -25.60
N ALA A 24 8.21 8.96 -26.05
CA ALA A 24 9.07 8.19 -25.16
C ALA A 24 9.84 9.08 -24.16
N SER A 25 10.32 10.25 -24.59
CA SER A 25 11.01 11.21 -23.72
C SER A 25 10.08 11.82 -22.66
N ALA A 26 8.85 12.16 -23.06
CA ALA A 26 7.82 12.68 -22.16
C ALA A 26 7.40 11.64 -21.12
N ALA A 27 7.23 10.38 -21.54
CA ALA A 27 6.92 9.27 -20.64
C ALA A 27 8.02 9.04 -19.59
N ARG A 28 9.30 9.06 -19.99
CA ARG A 28 10.43 8.94 -19.05
C ARG A 28 10.49 10.10 -18.06
N LYS A 29 10.28 11.33 -18.53
CA LYS A 29 10.26 12.52 -17.66
C LYS A 29 9.13 12.44 -16.63
N ALA A 30 7.94 11.99 -17.04
CA ALA A 30 6.80 11.78 -16.15
C ALA A 30 7.08 10.66 -15.13
N ALA A 31 7.64 9.53 -15.57
CA ALA A 31 8.00 8.42 -14.70
C ALA A 31 9.05 8.84 -13.65
N ASN A 32 10.09 9.56 -14.07
CA ASN A 32 11.11 10.09 -13.15
C ASN A 32 10.53 11.12 -12.18
N GLY A 33 9.62 11.98 -12.64
CA GLY A 33 8.90 12.92 -11.78
C GLY A 33 8.06 12.21 -10.71
N ALA A 34 7.33 11.16 -11.09
CA ALA A 34 6.55 10.34 -10.17
C ALA A 34 7.43 9.58 -9.17
N ALA A 35 8.55 9.01 -9.62
CA ALA A 35 9.50 8.32 -8.76
C ALA A 35 10.11 9.27 -7.71
N ASN A 36 10.51 10.48 -8.12
CA ASN A 36 11.04 11.48 -7.21
C ASN A 36 10.00 11.98 -6.19
N ALA A 37 8.75 12.16 -6.63
CA ALA A 37 7.64 12.53 -5.74
C ALA A 37 7.38 11.43 -4.70
N ALA A 38 7.32 10.16 -5.13
CA ALA A 38 7.16 9.02 -4.23
C ALA A 38 8.31 8.91 -3.23
N SER A 39 9.56 9.07 -3.68
CA SER A 39 10.73 9.08 -2.81
C SER A 39 10.67 10.21 -1.76
N SER A 40 10.27 11.42 -2.17
CA SER A 40 10.16 12.56 -1.23
C SER A 40 9.09 12.37 -0.16
N LEU A 41 8.00 11.67 -0.49
CA LEU A 41 6.95 11.33 0.47
C LEU A 41 7.43 10.22 1.43
N ALA A 42 8.10 9.19 0.91
CA ALA A 42 8.71 8.14 1.72
C ALA A 42 9.75 8.70 2.71
N SER A 43 10.56 9.69 2.29
CA SER A 43 11.51 10.36 3.20
C SER A 43 10.85 11.17 4.29
N LYS A 44 9.64 11.72 4.05
CA LYS A 44 8.87 12.43 5.09
C LYS A 44 8.25 11.48 6.12
N GLU A 45 7.99 10.24 5.73
CA GLU A 45 7.45 9.20 6.62
C GLU A 45 8.54 8.54 7.51
N GLY A 46 9.84 8.78 7.25
CA GLY A 46 10.93 7.95 7.78
C GLY A 46 11.90 8.55 8.81
N VAL A 47 11.70 9.76 9.35
CA VAL A 47 12.66 10.33 10.34
C VAL A 47 12.16 10.16 11.78
N GLY A 48 12.79 9.25 12.53
CA GLY A 48 12.59 9.03 13.96
C GLY A 48 13.75 8.23 14.54
N GLY A 49 14.28 8.66 15.69
CA GLY A 49 15.52 8.16 16.28
C GLY A 49 15.42 6.76 16.88
N ASP A 50 16.25 6.51 17.89
CA ASP A 50 16.64 5.22 18.51
C ASP A 50 15.51 4.27 18.99
N TYR A 51 14.25 4.55 18.67
CA TYR A 51 13.07 3.70 18.83
C TYR A 51 12.35 3.37 17.49
N GLY A 52 13.02 3.52 16.35
CA GLY A 52 12.49 3.13 15.04
C GLY A 52 11.75 4.24 14.30
N GLY A 53 12.51 5.12 13.64
CA GLY A 53 12.30 5.59 12.27
C GLY A 53 10.90 6.06 11.86
N GLY A 54 10.60 7.35 12.09
CA GLY A 54 9.46 8.08 11.52
C GLY A 54 8.41 8.48 12.56
N SER A 55 8.30 9.79 12.86
CA SER A 55 7.25 10.45 13.66
C SER A 55 6.07 9.55 14.10
N SER A 56 6.25 8.81 15.21
CA SER A 56 5.24 7.95 15.87
C SER A 56 4.28 7.19 14.94
N CYS A 57 4.79 6.21 14.18
CA CYS A 57 3.94 5.28 13.46
C CYS A 57 3.32 4.25 14.43
N ILE A 58 2.00 4.30 14.63
CA ILE A 58 1.26 3.38 15.52
C ILE A 58 1.43 1.94 15.03
N GLU A 59 1.75 1.00 15.90
CA GLU A 59 1.88 -0.42 15.54
C GLU A 59 0.53 -1.12 15.39
N ILE A 60 0.50 -2.18 14.58
CA ILE A 60 -0.67 -3.06 14.53
C ILE A 60 -0.81 -3.78 15.90
N PRO A 61 -1.98 -3.74 16.56
CA PRO A 61 -2.15 -4.34 17.88
C PRO A 61 -1.84 -5.85 17.93
N GLY A 62 -1.32 -6.32 19.08
CA GLY A 62 -1.09 -7.74 19.37
C GLY A 62 0.31 -8.26 19.03
N GLN A 63 1.22 -7.42 18.54
CA GLN A 63 2.56 -7.84 18.07
C GLN A 63 3.59 -8.12 19.18
N TYR A 64 3.29 -7.75 20.43
CA TYR A 64 4.14 -8.04 21.58
C TYR A 64 3.83 -9.39 22.25
N MET A 65 2.73 -10.05 21.86
CA MET A 65 2.43 -11.40 22.35
C MET A 65 3.17 -12.43 21.49
N PRO A 66 3.86 -13.41 22.10
CA PRO A 66 4.48 -14.51 21.37
C PRO A 66 3.41 -15.25 20.57
N ASN A 67 3.67 -15.50 19.28
CA ASN A 67 2.75 -16.26 18.43
C ASN A 67 3.10 -17.76 18.42
N SER A 68 4.25 -18.12 19.00
CA SER A 68 4.68 -19.50 19.13
C SER A 68 5.22 -19.80 20.53
N SER A 69 5.10 -21.08 20.91
CA SER A 69 5.68 -21.64 22.13
C SER A 69 7.20 -21.85 22.04
N TYR A 70 7.85 -21.39 20.96
CA TYR A 70 9.30 -21.46 20.83
C TYR A 70 9.97 -20.37 21.66
N TRP A 71 10.91 -20.77 22.50
CA TRP A 71 11.68 -19.90 23.41
C TRP A 71 12.35 -18.70 22.70
N THR A 72 12.68 -18.84 21.41
CA THR A 72 13.32 -17.78 20.60
C THR A 72 12.36 -16.65 20.20
N ASP A 73 11.05 -16.85 20.34
CA ASP A 73 9.98 -15.87 20.04
C ASP A 73 9.61 -15.01 21.27
N THR A 74 10.40 -15.07 22.34
CA THR A 74 10.10 -14.40 23.62
C THR A 74 10.43 -12.91 23.65
N ARG A 75 11.23 -12.40 22.69
CA ARG A 75 11.54 -10.98 22.60
C ARG A 75 10.96 -10.39 21.32
N PRO A 76 9.94 -9.51 21.43
CA PRO A 76 9.47 -8.77 20.26
C PRO A 76 10.57 -7.85 19.75
N SER A 77 10.55 -7.61 18.44
CA SER A 77 11.42 -6.67 17.72
C SER A 77 10.56 -5.52 17.19
N PRO A 78 10.30 -4.46 17.99
CA PRO A 78 9.42 -3.34 17.63
C PRO A 78 9.82 -2.61 16.33
N GLU A 79 11.11 -2.65 16.00
CA GLU A 79 11.66 -2.13 14.75
C GLU A 79 11.19 -2.91 13.51
N LEU A 80 10.81 -4.18 13.67
CA LEU A 80 10.27 -5.04 12.61
C LEU A 80 8.74 -5.13 12.63
N HIS A 81 8.10 -4.51 13.62
CA HIS A 81 6.65 -4.53 13.76
C HIS A 81 5.96 -3.79 12.61
N VAL A 82 4.90 -4.40 12.11
CA VAL A 82 4.09 -3.79 11.05
C VAL A 82 3.38 -2.57 11.61
N LYS A 83 3.50 -1.44 10.90
CA LYS A 83 2.94 -0.16 11.32
C LYS A 83 1.57 0.04 10.66
N LEU A 84 0.65 0.65 11.39
CA LEU A 84 -0.68 1.02 10.91
C LEU A 84 -0.55 2.16 9.89
N ILE A 85 -0.91 1.90 8.64
CA ILE A 85 -0.99 2.94 7.60
C ILE A 85 -2.36 3.62 7.66
N ARG A 86 -3.44 2.83 7.67
CA ARG A 86 -4.81 3.35 7.63
C ARG A 86 -5.84 2.33 8.08
N PHE A 87 -7.01 2.84 8.48
CA PHE A 87 -8.20 2.02 8.59
C PHE A 87 -8.84 1.78 7.22
N GLN A 88 -9.54 0.67 7.11
CA GLN A 88 -10.44 0.42 6.00
C GLN A 88 -11.76 1.13 6.27
N PRO A 89 -12.34 1.81 5.27
CA PRO A 89 -13.54 2.63 5.48
C PRO A 89 -14.77 1.78 5.81
N LYS A 90 -14.76 0.50 5.42
CA LYS A 90 -15.86 -0.43 5.65
C LYS A 90 -15.72 -1.12 7.01
N VAL A 91 -16.73 -0.94 7.85
CA VAL A 91 -16.94 -1.74 9.06
C VAL A 91 -17.98 -2.80 8.74
N GLU A 92 -17.69 -4.04 9.10
CA GLU A 92 -18.61 -5.16 8.95
C GLU A 92 -19.31 -5.45 10.28
N VAL A 93 -20.58 -5.84 10.22
CA VAL A 93 -21.31 -6.37 11.37
C VAL A 93 -21.39 -7.89 11.21
N VAL A 94 -20.91 -8.61 12.21
CA VAL A 94 -20.80 -10.08 12.19
C VAL A 94 -21.63 -10.65 13.33
N ARG A 95 -22.44 -11.68 13.04
CA ARG A 95 -23.14 -12.45 14.07
C ARG A 95 -22.30 -13.68 14.46
N ARG A 96 -21.97 -13.83 15.73
CA ARG A 96 -21.30 -15.01 16.32
C ARG A 96 -22.05 -15.46 17.56
N SER A 97 -22.56 -16.69 17.58
CA SER A 97 -23.17 -17.32 18.77
C SER A 97 -24.10 -16.36 19.53
N ASP A 98 -25.06 -15.79 18.80
CA ASP A 98 -26.04 -14.79 19.25
C ASP A 98 -25.56 -13.39 19.61
N GLN A 99 -24.25 -13.10 19.53
CA GLN A 99 -23.71 -11.77 19.67
C GLN A 99 -23.48 -11.09 18.31
N LEU A 100 -23.84 -9.81 18.23
CA LEU A 100 -23.45 -8.94 17.13
C LEU A 100 -22.17 -8.20 17.50
N VAL A 101 -21.12 -8.41 16.71
CA VAL A 101 -19.82 -7.75 16.88
C VAL A 101 -19.46 -6.96 15.64
N ARG A 102 -18.67 -5.91 15.80
CA ARG A 102 -18.16 -5.11 14.68
C ARG A 102 -16.80 -5.62 14.30
N ARG A 103 -16.53 -5.76 13.00
CA ARG A 103 -15.21 -6.10 12.47
C ARG A 103 -14.65 -4.92 11.70
N ILE A 104 -13.46 -4.46 12.11
CA ILE A 104 -12.73 -3.39 11.44
C ILE A 104 -11.56 -3.97 10.65
N GLY A 105 -11.24 -3.33 9.53
CA GLY A 105 -10.04 -3.62 8.76
C GLY A 105 -8.97 -2.55 8.99
N VAL A 106 -7.72 -2.97 9.09
CA VAL A 106 -6.54 -2.11 9.22
C VAL A 106 -5.54 -2.52 8.14
N VAL A 107 -4.91 -1.55 7.49
CA VAL A 107 -3.86 -1.80 6.50
C VAL A 107 -2.51 -1.53 7.13
N GLY A 108 -1.64 -2.54 7.09
CA GLY A 108 -0.28 -2.47 7.62
C GLY A 108 0.73 -1.97 6.60
N SER A 109 1.92 -1.60 7.09
CA SER A 109 3.08 -1.20 6.29
C SER A 109 3.62 -2.30 5.37
N ASP A 110 3.29 -3.55 5.64
CA ASP A 110 3.57 -4.71 4.79
C ASP A 110 2.56 -4.88 3.64
N GLY A 111 1.61 -3.95 3.51
CA GLY A 111 0.52 -3.98 2.53
C GLY A 111 -0.60 -4.95 2.88
N LYS A 112 -0.50 -5.72 3.98
CA LYS A 112 -1.53 -6.67 4.38
C LYS A 112 -2.69 -5.99 5.10
N GLN A 113 -3.85 -6.64 5.03
CA GLN A 113 -5.04 -6.23 5.77
C GLN A 113 -5.22 -7.09 7.02
N TYR A 114 -5.19 -6.44 8.18
CA TYR A 114 -5.49 -7.02 9.49
C TYR A 114 -6.96 -6.79 9.83
N LYS A 115 -7.62 -7.77 10.44
CA LYS A 115 -9.04 -7.68 10.81
C LYS A 115 -9.21 -7.92 12.30
N PHE A 116 -9.83 -6.98 12.98
CA PHE A 116 -10.08 -7.04 14.43
C PHE A 116 -11.56 -7.08 14.71
N LEU A 117 -11.96 -7.89 15.69
CA LEU A 117 -13.31 -7.87 16.25
C LEU A 117 -13.34 -6.86 17.40
N LEU A 118 -14.28 -5.92 17.34
CA LEU A 118 -14.54 -4.96 18.38
C LEU A 118 -15.69 -5.48 19.25
N GLN A 119 -15.37 -5.75 20.51
CA GLN A 119 -16.32 -6.14 21.53
C GLN A 119 -16.54 -4.97 22.48
N CYS A 120 -17.73 -4.35 22.43
CA CYS A 120 -18.05 -3.17 23.24
C CYS A 120 -18.35 -3.51 24.72
N ALA A 121 -18.62 -4.78 25.03
CA ALA A 121 -18.87 -5.26 26.38
C ALA A 121 -18.02 -6.51 26.64
N LEU A 122 -17.03 -6.39 27.51
CA LEU A 122 -16.16 -7.49 27.94
C LEU A 122 -16.80 -8.20 29.14
N SER A 123 -16.68 -9.53 29.16
CA SER A 123 -17.09 -10.31 30.34
C SER A 123 -16.06 -10.12 31.46
N TYR A 124 -16.47 -10.33 32.70
CA TYR A 124 -15.55 -10.16 33.84
C TYR A 124 -14.36 -11.15 33.82
N TRP A 125 -14.48 -12.25 33.08
CA TRP A 125 -13.45 -13.29 32.95
C TRP A 125 -12.34 -12.95 31.95
N THR A 126 -12.48 -11.89 31.14
CA THR A 126 -11.49 -11.56 30.09
C THR A 126 -10.06 -11.41 30.65
N ARG A 127 -9.91 -10.86 31.87
CA ARG A 127 -8.61 -10.74 32.54
C ARG A 127 -7.99 -12.06 32.99
N THR A 128 -8.80 -13.09 33.22
CA THR A 128 -8.31 -14.42 33.59
C THR A 128 -7.89 -15.18 32.34
N ASP A 129 -8.68 -15.06 31.28
CA ASP A 129 -8.43 -15.68 29.99
C ASP A 129 -7.11 -15.19 29.36
N GLU A 130 -6.86 -13.87 29.39
CA GLU A 130 -5.62 -13.28 28.84
C GLU A 130 -4.32 -13.76 29.52
N ARG A 131 -4.42 -14.22 30.77
CA ARG A 131 -3.27 -14.75 31.55
C ARG A 131 -3.05 -16.24 31.35
N SER A 132 -4.05 -16.94 30.82
CA SER A 132 -4.07 -18.39 30.67
C SER A 132 -3.78 -18.85 29.23
N ALA A 133 -3.74 -17.90 28.29
CA ALA A 133 -3.51 -18.12 26.87
C ALA A 133 -2.04 -18.41 26.54
#